data_AF-A0A7S4MHI3-F1
#
_entry.id   AF-A0A7S4MHI3-F1
#
_cell.length_a   1.000
_cell.length_b   1.000
_cell.length_c   1.000
_cell.angle_alpha   90.00
_cell.angle_beta   90.00
_cell.angle_gamma   90.00
#
_symmetry.space_group_name_H-M   'P 1'
#
loop_
_entity.id
_entity.type
_entity.pdbx_description
1 polymer ?
#
loop_
_entity_poly.entity_id
_entity_poly.type
_entity_poly.pdbx_seq_one_letter_code
_entity_poly.pdbx_strand_id
1 'polypeptide(L)'
;MALRSHLLIVDKLIDLHNARLRGLEYEFEKDLQELIDEFEAERTEIVATHARHKKELLDIMALMEGEFNEQEQDARQEFESAREEIKNKNQEEYNVLRFTLEGLIEELERHFDSAHANYMATTEQRTQDFKNLTIKDQQSAKTIETQMRRLQRLQDSLAQWKTKLASNGRKCEERNRALKEEKDAISKHFQELKGRMNKFREREGRRLQELTINSQGAISALRAKLEKAERILKQAELTRKLETEREKVLPFYESSVEEEEKAAADAADIRKSLQTSAAGKDGQVVEEWDYLNNFFKRYNKVLLDVMAIDREKERLSHENSDLRSILKQYLDGISVNEDVINNPNPLLVVNHKTNIVMPMGNRPPATHTIVEGAHSVMIPQLAHGMQGASI
;
A
#
# COMPACT_ATOMS: atom_id res chain seq x y z
N MET A 1 23.58 54.72 250.05
CA MET A 1 22.77 54.22 248.93
C MET A 1 22.34 55.39 248.04
N ALA A 2 23.11 55.69 246.98
CA ALA A 2 22.73 56.70 245.96
C ALA A 2 23.24 56.36 244.54
N LEU A 3 24.28 55.51 244.42
CA LEU A 3 24.88 55.16 243.12
C LEU A 3 24.04 54.20 242.24
N ARG A 4 23.11 53.43 242.82
CA ARG A 4 22.39 52.35 242.11
C ARG A 4 21.17 52.83 241.30
N SER A 5 20.66 54.04 241.57
CA SER A 5 19.49 54.60 240.87
C SER A 5 19.82 55.32 239.56
N HIS A 6 21.06 55.79 239.37
CA HIS A 6 21.45 56.57 238.18
C HIS A 6 21.76 55.68 236.98
N LEU A 7 22.37 54.50 237.20
CA LEU A 7 22.69 53.54 236.14
C LEU A 7 21.44 53.02 235.40
N LEU A 8 20.32 52.85 236.10
CA LEU A 8 19.07 52.33 235.53
C LEU A 8 18.36 53.34 234.61
N ILE A 9 18.67 54.63 234.73
CA ILE A 9 18.07 55.68 233.89
C ILE A 9 18.86 55.83 232.58
N VAL A 10 20.17 55.61 232.61
CA VAL A 10 21.04 55.72 231.42
C VAL A 10 20.76 54.60 230.41
N ASP A 11 20.51 53.37 230.87
CA ASP A 11 20.19 52.24 229.97
C ASP A 11 18.89 52.47 229.18
N LYS A 12 17.85 53.06 229.81
CA LYS A 12 16.61 53.39 229.12
C LYS A 12 16.77 54.43 227.99
N LEU A 13 17.78 55.29 228.08
CA LEU A 13 18.03 56.30 227.05
C LEU A 13 18.68 55.69 225.80
N ILE A 14 19.54 54.69 225.99
CA ILE A 14 20.22 53.97 224.90
C ILE A 14 19.20 53.18 224.06
N ASP A 15 18.25 52.51 224.72
CA ASP A 15 17.21 51.75 224.02
C ASP A 15 16.33 52.65 223.13
N LEU A 16 16.03 53.87 223.58
CA LEU A 16 15.23 54.82 222.80
C LEU A 16 15.98 55.34 221.56
N HIS A 17 17.30 55.56 221.65
CA HIS A 17 18.10 55.94 220.49
C HIS A 17 18.22 54.80 219.46
N ASN A 18 18.35 53.55 219.93
CA ASN A 18 18.41 52.38 219.04
C ASN A 18 17.11 52.11 218.28
N ALA A 19 15.95 52.47 218.83
CA ALA A 19 14.67 52.37 218.13
C ALA A 19 14.55 53.42 217.00
N ARG A 20 15.04 54.64 217.24
CA ARG A 20 14.96 55.73 216.27
C ARG A 20 15.85 55.50 215.05
N LEU A 21 17.04 54.96 215.23
CA LEU A 21 17.96 54.62 214.14
C LEU A 21 17.36 53.60 213.16
N ARG A 22 16.71 52.55 213.69
CA ARG A 22 16.06 51.52 212.87
C ARG A 22 14.90 52.04 212.02
N GLY A 23 14.15 53.03 212.53
CA GLY A 23 13.06 53.64 211.75
C GLY A 23 13.58 54.42 210.53
N LEU A 24 14.71 55.12 210.69
CA LEU A 24 15.31 55.92 209.63
C LEU A 24 15.96 55.06 208.55
N GLU A 25 16.58 53.93 208.91
CA GLU A 25 17.10 52.95 207.96
C GLU A 25 15.98 52.35 207.09
N TYR A 26 14.83 52.02 207.70
CA TYR A 26 13.69 51.46 206.98
C TYR A 26 13.08 52.45 205.96
N GLU A 27 12.96 53.73 206.30
CA GLU A 27 12.47 54.75 205.36
C GLU A 27 13.45 54.95 204.18
N PHE A 28 14.76 54.98 204.44
CA PHE A 28 15.76 55.13 203.38
C PHE A 28 15.79 53.95 202.39
N GLU A 29 15.66 52.72 202.89
CA GLU A 29 15.60 51.52 202.03
C GLU A 29 14.34 51.49 201.17
N LYS A 30 13.21 52.00 201.69
CA LYS A 30 11.96 52.07 200.93
C LYS A 30 12.07 53.04 199.75
N ASP A 31 12.57 54.26 199.99
CA ASP A 31 12.70 55.28 198.94
C ASP A 31 13.72 54.86 197.85
N LEU A 32 14.78 54.15 198.23
CA LEU A 32 15.75 53.59 197.27
C LEU A 32 15.09 52.58 196.32
N GLN A 33 14.16 51.76 196.83
CA GLN A 33 13.48 50.75 196.03
C GLN A 33 12.49 51.36 195.03
N GLU A 34 11.72 52.39 195.43
CA GLU A 34 10.80 53.11 194.52
C GLU A 34 11.56 53.72 193.32
N LEU A 35 12.73 54.32 193.56
CA LEU A 35 13.53 54.91 192.48
C LEU A 35 14.09 53.84 191.50
N ILE A 36 14.47 52.66 192.01
CA ILE A 36 14.94 51.55 191.16
C ILE A 36 13.83 51.10 190.21
N ASP A 37 12.61 50.96 190.71
CA ASP A 37 11.48 50.47 189.93
C ASP A 37 11.08 51.46 188.82
N GLU A 38 11.14 52.77 189.07
CA GLU A 38 10.85 53.81 188.05
C GLU A 38 11.88 53.79 186.91
N PHE A 39 13.18 53.74 187.21
CA PHE A 39 14.23 53.68 186.18
C PHE A 39 14.20 52.37 185.38
N GLU A 40 13.79 51.27 185.99
CA GLU A 40 13.59 50.01 185.25
C GLU A 40 12.41 50.12 184.27
N ALA A 41 11.30 50.76 184.67
CA ALA A 41 10.16 50.95 183.79
C ALA A 41 10.53 51.79 182.54
N GLU A 42 11.17 52.94 182.71
CA GLU A 42 11.55 53.81 181.58
C GLU A 42 12.53 53.12 180.62
N ARG A 43 13.49 52.36 181.17
CA ARG A 43 14.42 51.54 180.37
C ARG A 43 13.67 50.51 179.51
N THR A 44 12.62 49.87 180.03
CA THR A 44 11.85 48.89 179.26
C THR A 44 11.09 49.52 178.09
N GLU A 45 10.54 50.72 178.27
CA GLU A 45 9.79 51.42 177.21
C GLU A 45 10.71 51.87 176.05
N ILE A 46 11.89 52.42 176.35
CA ILE A 46 12.86 52.84 175.33
C ILE A 46 13.36 51.63 174.51
N VAL A 47 13.61 50.49 175.16
CA VAL A 47 14.04 49.27 174.47
C VAL A 47 12.92 48.74 173.55
N ALA A 48 11.66 48.79 173.99
CA ALA A 48 10.52 48.33 173.20
C ALA A 48 10.30 49.19 171.94
N THR A 49 10.35 50.52 172.08
CA THR A 49 10.18 51.45 170.96
C THR A 49 11.32 51.33 169.94
N HIS A 50 12.57 51.22 170.40
CA HIS A 50 13.72 50.98 169.52
C HIS A 50 13.61 49.63 168.78
N ALA A 51 13.17 48.56 169.47
CA ALA A 51 12.96 47.26 168.84
C ALA A 51 11.90 47.31 167.73
N ARG A 52 10.83 48.09 167.93
CA ARG A 52 9.77 48.30 166.93
C ARG A 52 10.29 49.02 165.69
N HIS A 53 10.96 50.17 165.83
CA HIS A 53 11.50 50.90 164.66
C HIS A 53 12.57 50.10 163.92
N LYS A 54 13.41 49.34 164.63
CA LYS A 54 14.37 48.43 164.00
C LYS A 54 13.67 47.37 163.16
N LYS A 55 12.56 46.81 163.63
CA LYS A 55 11.78 45.82 162.88
C LYS A 55 11.16 46.43 161.62
N GLU A 56 10.52 47.60 161.74
CA GLU A 56 9.90 48.28 160.60
C GLU A 56 10.93 48.62 159.50
N LEU A 57 12.13 49.09 159.86
CA LEU A 57 13.20 49.35 158.90
C LEU A 57 13.71 48.07 158.22
N LEU A 58 13.84 46.97 158.95
CA LEU A 58 14.23 45.68 158.40
C LEU A 58 13.17 45.12 157.43
N ASP A 59 11.89 45.29 157.76
CA ASP A 59 10.78 44.84 156.90
C ASP A 59 10.75 45.66 155.58
N ILE A 60 10.99 46.98 155.62
CA ILE A 60 11.10 47.82 154.41
C ILE A 60 12.31 47.43 153.57
N MET A 61 13.46 47.16 154.19
CA MET A 61 14.65 46.69 153.47
C MET A 61 14.39 45.35 152.78
N ALA A 62 13.74 44.40 153.46
CA ALA A 62 13.41 43.10 152.89
C ALA A 62 12.43 43.20 151.70
N LEU A 63 11.44 44.10 151.78
CA LEU A 63 10.53 44.37 150.66
C LEU A 63 11.26 44.97 149.46
N MET A 64 12.13 45.96 149.70
CA MET A 64 12.89 46.62 148.64
C MET A 64 13.91 45.67 147.98
N GLU A 65 14.56 44.82 148.76
CA GLU A 65 15.43 43.75 148.25
C GLU A 65 14.62 42.74 147.42
N GLY A 66 13.40 42.40 147.85
CA GLY A 66 12.48 41.54 147.10
C GLY A 66 12.10 42.15 145.75
N GLU A 67 11.62 43.41 145.75
CA GLU A 67 11.24 44.13 144.52
C GLU A 67 12.43 44.30 143.56
N PHE A 68 13.62 44.62 144.07
CA PHE A 68 14.82 44.76 143.23
C PHE A 68 15.22 43.42 142.59
N ASN A 69 15.14 42.32 143.35
CA ASN A 69 15.45 40.99 142.84
C ASN A 69 14.40 40.49 141.84
N GLU A 70 13.13 40.84 142.02
CA GLU A 70 12.05 40.57 141.06
C GLU A 70 12.27 41.36 139.76
N GLN A 71 12.56 42.66 139.84
CA GLN A 71 12.90 43.47 138.66
C GLN A 71 14.15 42.98 137.94
N GLU A 72 15.18 42.52 138.68
CA GLU A 72 16.38 41.94 138.07
C GLU A 72 16.07 40.61 137.37
N GLN A 73 15.21 39.77 137.95
CA GLN A 73 14.75 38.53 137.32
C GLN A 73 13.94 38.79 136.06
N ASP A 74 12.99 39.73 136.12
CA ASP A 74 12.17 40.14 134.98
C ASP A 74 13.06 40.66 133.84
N ALA A 75 13.99 41.57 134.14
CA ALA A 75 14.93 42.10 133.14
C ALA A 75 15.84 41.01 132.54
N ARG A 76 16.29 40.04 133.34
CA ARG A 76 17.06 38.89 132.85
C ARG A 76 16.21 37.99 131.96
N GLN A 77 14.98 37.70 132.35
CA GLN A 77 14.06 36.85 131.59
C GLN A 77 13.69 37.52 130.26
N GLU A 78 13.41 38.82 130.25
CA GLU A 78 13.18 39.60 129.03
C GLU A 78 14.39 39.58 128.10
N PHE A 79 15.60 39.77 128.64
CA PHE A 79 16.83 39.69 127.85
C PHE A 79 17.05 38.29 127.26
N GLU A 80 16.87 37.23 128.05
CA GLU A 80 16.99 35.86 127.58
C GLU A 80 15.95 35.55 126.50
N SER A 81 14.70 35.99 126.69
CA SER A 81 13.62 35.84 125.71
C SER A 81 13.94 36.56 124.40
N ALA A 82 14.35 37.83 124.44
CA ALA A 82 14.73 38.59 123.26
C ALA A 82 15.93 37.95 122.54
N ARG A 83 16.91 37.41 123.29
CA ARG A 83 18.05 36.70 122.72
C ARG A 83 17.64 35.42 122.01
N GLU A 84 16.76 34.63 122.63
CA GLU A 84 16.21 33.42 122.00
C GLU A 84 15.35 33.74 120.78
N GLU A 85 14.55 34.80 120.83
CA GLU A 85 13.74 35.25 119.70
C GLU A 85 14.62 35.67 118.52
N ILE A 86 15.68 36.45 118.75
CA ILE A 86 16.63 36.83 117.69
C ILE A 86 17.35 35.60 117.13
N LYS A 87 17.77 34.67 118.01
CA LYS A 87 18.42 33.43 117.57
C LYS A 87 17.49 32.59 116.71
N ASN A 88 16.22 32.45 117.10
CA ASN A 88 15.22 31.70 116.37
C ASN A 88 14.90 32.36 115.03
N LYS A 89 14.70 33.69 114.99
CA LYS A 89 14.52 34.44 113.74
C LYS A 89 15.68 34.25 112.76
N ASN A 90 16.92 34.40 113.23
CA ASN A 90 18.10 34.18 112.38
C ASN A 90 18.18 32.74 111.88
N GLN A 91 17.83 31.75 112.73
CA GLN A 91 17.81 30.34 112.33
C GLN A 91 16.71 30.05 111.30
N GLU A 92 15.54 30.67 111.45
CA GLU A 92 14.43 30.60 110.50
C GLU A 92 14.80 31.24 109.16
N GLU A 93 15.34 32.46 109.16
CA GLU A 93 15.80 33.15 107.95
C GLU A 93 16.88 32.35 107.22
N TYR A 94 17.85 31.79 107.96
CA TYR A 94 18.86 30.90 107.40
C TYR A 94 18.23 29.64 106.78
N ASN A 95 17.30 28.99 107.49
CA ASN A 95 16.64 27.78 106.98
C ASN A 95 15.78 28.09 105.75
N VAL A 96 15.05 29.20 105.74
CA VAL A 96 14.26 29.66 104.59
C VAL A 96 15.17 29.90 103.39
N LEU A 97 16.25 30.67 103.58
CA LEU A 97 17.20 30.93 102.49
C LEU A 97 17.80 29.63 101.98
N ARG A 98 18.21 28.73 102.88
CA ARG A 98 18.74 27.41 102.51
C ARG A 98 17.73 26.62 101.68
N PHE A 99 16.48 26.53 102.12
CA PHE A 99 15.42 25.81 101.41
C PHE A 99 15.13 26.42 100.03
N THR A 100 15.17 27.76 99.91
CA THR A 100 14.97 28.44 98.62
C THR A 100 16.12 28.19 97.64
N LEU A 101 17.37 28.18 98.13
CA LEU A 101 18.54 27.92 97.31
C LEU A 101 18.63 26.43 96.91
N GLU A 102 18.34 25.52 97.84
CA GLU A 102 18.21 24.08 97.55
C GLU A 102 17.12 23.85 96.49
N GLY A 103 15.95 24.50 96.64
CA GLY A 103 14.87 24.42 95.65
C GLY A 103 15.24 24.97 94.26
N LEU A 104 15.96 26.11 94.21
CA LEU A 104 16.46 26.67 92.94
C LEU A 104 17.49 25.76 92.25
N ILE A 105 18.37 25.11 93.04
CA ILE A 105 19.34 24.15 92.52
C ILE A 105 18.59 22.95 91.92
N GLU A 106 17.63 22.37 92.64
CA GLU A 106 16.82 21.25 92.13
C GLU A 106 16.04 21.61 90.86
N GLU A 107 15.51 22.82 90.77
CA GLU A 107 14.79 23.29 89.58
C GLU A 107 15.73 23.47 88.38
N LEU A 108 16.93 24.02 88.60
CA LEU A 108 17.96 24.14 87.57
C LEU A 108 18.45 22.77 87.10
N GLU A 109 18.70 21.83 88.02
CA GLU A 109 19.07 20.46 87.69
C GLU A 109 17.99 19.78 86.85
N ARG A 110 16.72 19.88 87.25
CA ARG A 110 15.59 19.39 86.43
C ARG A 110 15.53 20.03 85.06
N HIS A 111 15.79 21.33 84.95
CA HIS A 111 15.79 22.02 83.66
C HIS A 111 16.95 21.52 82.77
N PHE A 112 18.14 21.33 83.33
CA PHE A 112 19.28 20.76 82.60
C PHE A 112 19.00 19.33 82.14
N ASP A 113 18.47 18.48 83.02
CA ASP A 113 18.11 17.10 82.68
C ASP A 113 17.04 17.05 81.59
N SER A 114 16.00 17.89 81.70
CA SER A 114 14.94 17.98 80.70
C SER A 114 15.47 18.49 79.35
N ALA A 115 16.29 19.55 79.35
CA ALA A 115 16.88 20.08 78.12
C ALA A 115 17.83 19.06 77.47
N HIS A 116 18.63 18.35 78.28
CA HIS A 116 19.52 17.30 77.80
C HIS A 116 18.75 16.12 77.21
N ALA A 117 17.72 15.64 77.90
CA ALA A 117 16.85 14.57 77.41
C ALA A 117 16.16 14.96 76.09
N ASN A 118 15.64 16.18 75.99
CA ASN A 118 15.03 16.69 74.76
C ASN A 118 16.04 16.81 73.62
N TYR A 119 17.25 17.31 73.89
CA TYR A 119 18.32 17.39 72.89
C TYR A 119 18.74 16.00 72.40
N MET A 120 18.92 15.04 73.32
CA MET A 120 19.28 13.67 72.98
C MET A 120 18.18 13.00 72.15
N ALA A 121 16.92 13.10 72.56
CA ALA A 121 15.78 12.53 71.82
C ALA A 121 15.66 13.12 70.40
N THR A 122 15.75 14.44 70.26
CA THR A 122 15.68 15.10 68.95
C THR A 122 16.88 14.81 68.07
N THR A 123 18.09 14.73 68.65
CA THR A 123 19.31 14.38 67.92
C THR A 123 19.30 12.93 67.47
N GLU A 124 18.86 12.00 68.32
CA GLU A 124 18.71 10.59 67.99
C GLU A 124 17.68 10.39 66.87
N GLN A 125 16.51 11.03 66.98
CA GLN A 125 15.48 10.97 65.95
C GLN A 125 15.98 11.50 64.60
N ARG A 126 16.62 12.67 64.57
CA ARG A 126 17.22 13.21 63.33
C ARG A 126 18.30 12.30 62.76
N THR A 127 19.12 11.70 63.63
CA THR A 127 20.18 10.77 63.21
C THR A 127 19.58 9.53 62.58
N GLN A 128 18.47 9.02 63.13
CA GLN A 128 17.77 7.87 62.60
C GLN A 128 17.05 8.18 61.28
N ASP A 129 16.42 9.34 61.17
CA ASP A 129 15.81 9.82 59.92
C ASP A 129 16.85 9.99 58.82
N PHE A 130 18.02 10.57 59.12
CA PHE A 130 19.13 10.71 58.18
C PHE A 130 19.65 9.34 57.70
N LYS A 131 19.83 8.39 58.62
CA LYS A 131 20.21 7.01 58.27
C LYS A 131 19.17 6.36 57.35
N ASN A 132 17.89 6.48 57.68
CA ASN A 132 16.80 5.94 56.87
C ASN A 132 16.75 6.56 55.47
N LEU A 133 16.93 7.89 55.38
CA LEU A 133 16.94 8.60 54.11
C LEU A 133 18.13 8.20 53.25
N THR A 134 19.31 8.02 53.86
CA THR A 134 20.53 7.58 53.18
C THR A 134 20.38 6.16 52.62
N ILE A 135 19.76 5.24 53.38
CA ILE A 135 19.49 3.89 52.90
C ILE A 135 18.51 3.93 51.71
N LYS A 136 17.44 4.72 51.80
CA LYS A 136 16.47 4.89 50.70
C LYS A 136 17.10 5.51 49.47
N ASP A 137 17.98 6.49 49.63
CA ASP A 137 18.70 7.13 48.54
C ASP A 137 19.65 6.14 47.85
N GLN A 138 20.42 5.36 48.61
CA GLN A 138 21.26 4.28 48.06
C GLN A 138 20.45 3.21 47.31
N GLN A 139 19.28 2.82 47.84
CA GLN A 139 18.39 1.87 47.15
C GLN A 139 17.86 2.46 45.84
N SER A 140 17.41 3.71 45.88
CA SER A 140 16.89 4.43 44.71
C SER A 140 17.98 4.59 43.64
N ALA A 141 19.20 4.95 44.03
CA ALA A 141 20.35 5.04 43.13
C ALA A 141 20.64 3.71 42.43
N LYS A 142 20.64 2.59 43.17
CA LYS A 142 20.78 1.24 42.57
C LYS A 142 19.64 0.92 41.61
N THR A 143 18.40 1.26 41.96
CA THR A 143 17.26 1.05 41.06
C THR A 143 17.39 1.87 39.79
N ILE A 144 17.74 3.16 39.89
CA ILE A 144 17.99 4.02 38.73
C ILE A 144 19.07 3.43 37.84
N GLU A 145 20.18 2.98 38.41
CA GLU A 145 21.29 2.38 37.66
C GLU A 145 20.86 1.12 36.90
N THR A 146 20.10 0.22 37.54
CA THR A 146 19.58 -0.99 36.87
C THR A 146 18.61 -0.64 35.73
N GLN A 147 17.75 0.36 35.93
CA GLN A 147 16.82 0.82 34.90
C GLN A 147 17.54 1.52 33.74
N MET A 148 18.56 2.32 34.02
CA MET A 148 19.40 2.94 32.98
C MET A 148 20.09 1.89 32.12
N ARG A 149 20.67 0.84 32.73
CA ARG A 149 21.27 -0.28 31.98
C ARG A 149 20.22 -1.01 31.13
N ARG A 150 19.00 -1.20 31.65
CA ARG A 150 17.90 -1.80 30.89
C ARG A 150 17.47 -0.94 29.71
N LEU A 151 17.33 0.37 29.91
CA LEU A 151 17.02 1.34 28.87
C LEU A 151 18.06 1.31 27.76
N GLN A 152 19.35 1.30 28.12
CA GLN A 152 20.44 1.21 27.13
C GLN A 152 20.33 -0.07 26.27
N ARG A 153 20.13 -1.24 26.90
CA ARG A 153 19.97 -2.51 26.15
C ARG A 153 18.77 -2.49 25.21
N LEU A 154 17.64 -1.92 25.66
CA LEU A 154 16.45 -1.79 24.83
C LEU A 154 16.68 -0.81 23.67
N GLN A 155 17.39 0.29 23.90
CA GLN A 155 17.75 1.26 22.88
C GLN A 155 18.69 0.65 21.83
N ASP A 156 19.71 -0.10 22.25
CA ASP A 156 20.63 -0.81 21.36
C ASP A 156 19.88 -1.88 20.52
N SER A 157 18.98 -2.63 21.15
CA SER A 157 18.13 -3.61 20.46
C SER A 157 17.22 -2.93 19.42
N LEU A 158 16.58 -1.83 19.80
CA LEU A 158 15.72 -1.06 18.91
C LEU A 158 16.52 -0.47 17.73
N ALA A 159 17.73 0.03 17.97
CA ALA A 159 18.63 0.47 16.90
C ALA A 159 19.03 -0.68 15.96
N GLN A 160 19.35 -1.86 16.51
CA GLN A 160 19.64 -3.05 15.71
C GLN A 160 18.44 -3.45 14.83
N TRP A 161 17.24 -3.46 15.40
CA TRP A 161 16.02 -3.81 14.66
C TRP A 161 15.67 -2.78 13.59
N LYS A 162 15.86 -1.48 13.85
CA LYS A 162 15.72 -0.43 12.84
C LYS A 162 16.67 -0.66 11.66
N THR A 163 17.94 -0.97 11.92
CA THR A 163 18.92 -1.27 10.87
C THR A 163 18.55 -2.52 10.08
N LYS A 164 18.09 -3.60 10.75
CA LYS A 164 17.60 -4.82 10.09
C LYS A 164 16.40 -4.54 9.20
N LEU A 165 15.43 -3.77 9.68
CA LEU A 165 14.24 -3.39 8.91
C LEU A 165 14.62 -2.59 7.66
N ALA A 166 15.50 -1.60 7.81
CA ALA A 166 15.99 -0.80 6.68
C ALA A 166 16.75 -1.65 5.65
N SER A 167 17.61 -2.56 6.10
CA SER A 167 18.34 -3.47 5.21
C SER A 167 17.38 -4.42 4.48
N ASN A 168 16.39 -4.98 5.18
CA ASN A 168 15.39 -5.85 4.57
C ASN A 168 14.51 -5.10 3.56
N GLY A 169 14.10 -3.88 3.88
CA GLY A 169 13.38 -2.99 2.97
C GLY A 169 14.14 -2.79 1.66
N ARG A 170 15.41 -2.38 1.75
CA ARG A 170 16.28 -2.20 0.57
C ARG A 170 16.39 -3.47 -0.28
N LYS A 171 16.65 -4.62 0.36
CA LYS A 171 16.76 -5.92 -0.34
C LYS A 171 15.46 -6.31 -1.05
N CYS A 172 14.32 -6.06 -0.43
CA CYS A 172 13.01 -6.33 -1.03
C CYS A 172 12.73 -5.40 -2.21
N GLU A 173 13.05 -4.11 -2.09
CA GLU A 173 12.91 -3.14 -3.18
C GLU A 173 13.81 -3.49 -4.37
N GLU A 174 15.08 -3.83 -4.12
CA GLU A 174 16.02 -4.26 -5.16
C GLU A 174 15.55 -5.54 -5.87
N ARG A 175 15.10 -6.55 -5.12
CA ARG A 175 14.56 -7.80 -5.69
C ARG A 175 13.31 -7.55 -6.52
N ASN A 176 12.38 -6.73 -6.00
CA ASN A 176 11.16 -6.38 -6.72
C ASN A 176 11.45 -5.57 -7.99
N ARG A 177 12.46 -4.70 -7.96
CA ARG A 177 12.91 -3.94 -9.13
C ARG A 177 13.49 -4.89 -10.20
N ALA A 178 14.40 -5.79 -9.82
CA ALA A 178 14.98 -6.76 -10.74
C ALA A 178 13.91 -7.66 -11.39
N LEU A 179 12.97 -8.19 -10.60
CA LEU A 179 11.87 -9.01 -11.12
C LEU A 179 10.94 -8.23 -12.07
N LYS A 180 10.70 -6.93 -11.82
CA LYS A 180 9.94 -6.08 -12.74
C LYS A 180 10.69 -5.86 -14.05
N GLU A 181 11.99 -5.58 -13.99
CA GLU A 181 12.83 -5.40 -15.18
C GLU A 181 12.86 -6.68 -16.04
N GLU A 182 13.02 -7.86 -15.43
CA GLU A 182 12.96 -9.14 -16.13
C GLU A 182 11.58 -9.39 -16.76
N LYS A 183 10.50 -9.14 -16.00
CA LYS A 183 9.13 -9.26 -16.52
C LYS A 183 8.91 -8.35 -17.72
N ASP A 184 9.34 -7.10 -17.64
CA ASP A 184 9.16 -6.12 -18.71
C ASP A 184 10.00 -6.48 -19.93
N ALA A 185 11.22 -6.99 -19.74
CA ALA A 185 12.05 -7.52 -20.83
C ALA A 185 11.39 -8.71 -21.54
N ILE A 186 10.89 -9.69 -20.78
CA ILE A 186 10.16 -10.85 -21.34
C ILE A 186 8.90 -10.38 -22.08
N SER A 187 8.16 -9.42 -21.52
CA SER A 187 6.96 -8.86 -22.14
C SER A 187 7.30 -8.17 -23.48
N LYS A 188 8.40 -7.43 -23.56
CA LYS A 188 8.88 -6.84 -24.83
C LYS A 188 9.22 -7.92 -25.85
N HIS A 189 10.00 -8.93 -25.45
CA HIS A 189 10.33 -10.06 -26.35
C HIS A 189 9.08 -10.80 -26.84
N PHE A 190 8.08 -10.98 -25.97
CA PHE A 190 6.80 -11.58 -26.36
C PHE A 190 6.05 -10.72 -27.39
N GLN A 191 5.98 -9.41 -27.19
CA GLN A 191 5.35 -8.49 -28.14
C GLN A 191 6.06 -8.48 -29.50
N GLU A 192 7.39 -8.45 -29.50
CA GLU A 192 8.21 -8.54 -30.72
C GLU A 192 7.97 -9.86 -31.46
N LEU A 193 7.99 -10.98 -30.73
CA LEU A 193 7.76 -12.31 -31.31
C LEU A 193 6.35 -12.43 -31.88
N LYS A 194 5.34 -11.95 -31.16
CA LYS A 194 3.95 -11.91 -31.63
C LYS A 194 3.81 -11.04 -32.89
N GLY A 195 4.49 -9.91 -32.92
CA GLY A 195 4.57 -9.04 -34.11
C GLY A 195 5.21 -9.75 -35.31
N ARG A 196 6.33 -10.46 -35.11
CA ARG A 196 6.98 -11.28 -36.16
C ARG A 196 6.06 -12.40 -36.65
N MET A 197 5.39 -13.11 -35.74
CA MET A 197 4.46 -14.19 -36.06
C MET A 197 3.28 -13.69 -36.91
N ASN A 198 2.68 -12.55 -36.54
CA ASN A 198 1.58 -11.97 -37.30
C ASN A 198 2.02 -11.54 -38.71
N LYS A 199 3.17 -10.86 -38.83
CA LYS A 199 3.75 -10.48 -40.14
C LYS A 199 4.04 -11.69 -41.01
N PHE A 200 4.53 -12.79 -40.43
CA PHE A 200 4.75 -14.04 -41.15
C PHE A 200 3.43 -14.64 -41.65
N ARG A 201 2.41 -14.74 -40.79
CA ARG A 201 1.07 -15.23 -41.17
C ARG A 201 0.43 -14.39 -42.28
N GLU A 202 0.53 -13.06 -42.19
CA GLU A 202 0.03 -12.16 -43.25
C GLU A 202 0.78 -12.31 -44.57
N ARG A 203 2.10 -12.55 -44.52
CA ARG A 203 2.91 -12.77 -45.72
C ARG A 203 2.56 -14.09 -46.39
N GLU A 204 2.50 -15.18 -45.63
CA GLU A 204 2.12 -16.50 -46.17
C GLU A 204 0.66 -16.51 -46.65
N GLY A 205 -0.24 -15.82 -45.95
CA GLY A 205 -1.62 -15.63 -46.40
C GLY A 205 -1.70 -14.91 -47.75
N ARG A 206 -0.94 -13.82 -47.93
CA ARG A 206 -0.84 -13.12 -49.23
C ARG A 206 -0.23 -13.99 -50.31
N ARG A 207 0.86 -14.70 -50.01
CA ARG A 207 1.52 -15.60 -50.97
C ARG A 207 0.59 -16.72 -51.43
N LEU A 208 -0.17 -17.31 -50.52
CA LEU A 208 -1.17 -18.33 -50.85
C LEU A 208 -2.27 -17.74 -51.72
N GLN A 209 -2.79 -16.55 -51.37
CA GLN A 209 -3.80 -15.85 -52.16
C GLN A 209 -3.32 -15.57 -53.59
N GLU A 210 -2.11 -15.05 -53.75
CA GLU A 210 -1.49 -14.81 -55.07
C GLU A 210 -1.34 -16.09 -55.87
N LEU A 211 -0.86 -17.17 -55.25
CA LEU A 211 -0.75 -18.47 -55.90
C LEU A 211 -2.12 -19.01 -56.35
N THR A 212 -3.15 -18.91 -55.52
CA THR A 212 -4.51 -19.34 -55.85
C THR A 212 -5.09 -18.51 -57.00
N ILE A 213 -4.93 -17.19 -57.00
CA ILE A 213 -5.42 -16.33 -58.08
C ILE A 213 -4.69 -16.66 -59.40
N ASN A 214 -3.36 -16.78 -59.37
CA ASN A 214 -2.56 -17.06 -60.56
C ASN A 214 -2.85 -18.44 -61.14
N SER A 215 -2.95 -19.47 -60.29
CA SER A 215 -3.31 -20.83 -60.70
C SER A 215 -4.74 -20.89 -61.27
N GLN A 216 -5.71 -20.23 -60.63
CA GLN A 216 -7.08 -20.17 -61.14
C GLN A 216 -7.14 -19.42 -62.48
N GLY A 217 -6.37 -18.34 -62.64
CA GLY A 217 -6.23 -17.62 -63.91
C GLY A 217 -5.68 -18.50 -65.02
N ALA A 218 -4.61 -19.24 -64.75
CA ALA A 218 -4.01 -20.19 -65.70
C ALA A 218 -4.98 -21.33 -66.05
N ILE A 219 -5.67 -21.91 -65.07
CA ILE A 219 -6.69 -22.95 -65.28
C ILE A 219 -7.83 -22.40 -66.15
N SER A 220 -8.33 -21.20 -65.87
CA SER A 220 -9.39 -20.57 -66.66
C SER A 220 -8.96 -20.32 -68.11
N ALA A 221 -7.73 -19.83 -68.32
CA ALA A 221 -7.18 -19.61 -69.66
C ALA A 221 -7.02 -20.93 -70.43
N LEU A 222 -6.54 -21.99 -69.78
CA LEU A 222 -6.41 -23.32 -70.38
C LEU A 222 -7.77 -23.93 -70.70
N ARG A 223 -8.77 -23.80 -69.80
CA ARG A 223 -10.15 -24.24 -70.06
C ARG A 223 -10.76 -23.51 -71.26
N ALA A 224 -10.56 -22.20 -71.38
CA ALA A 224 -11.04 -21.44 -72.53
C ALA A 224 -10.37 -21.89 -73.85
N LYS A 225 -9.07 -22.20 -73.82
CA LYS A 225 -8.37 -22.79 -74.99
C LYS A 225 -8.91 -24.18 -75.34
N LEU A 226 -9.14 -25.02 -74.33
CA LEU A 226 -9.72 -26.35 -74.50
C LEU A 226 -11.11 -26.27 -75.12
N GLU A 227 -11.99 -25.38 -74.63
CA GLU A 227 -13.33 -25.20 -75.19
C GLU A 227 -13.29 -24.76 -76.67
N LYS A 228 -12.38 -23.85 -77.03
CA LYS A 228 -12.16 -23.45 -78.44
C LYS A 228 -11.68 -24.62 -79.29
N ALA A 229 -10.70 -25.39 -78.80
CA ALA A 229 -10.19 -26.57 -79.50
C ALA A 229 -11.28 -27.63 -79.70
N GLU A 230 -12.07 -27.93 -78.67
CA GLU A 230 -13.22 -28.83 -78.77
C GLU A 230 -14.25 -28.33 -79.79
N ARG A 231 -14.54 -27.03 -79.81
CA ARG A 231 -15.48 -26.46 -80.78
C ARG A 231 -14.99 -26.63 -82.21
N ILE A 232 -13.71 -26.36 -82.45
CA ILE A 232 -13.06 -26.57 -83.76
C ILE A 232 -13.15 -28.05 -84.15
N LEU A 233 -12.80 -28.98 -83.25
CA LEU A 233 -12.87 -30.41 -83.52
C LEU A 233 -14.30 -30.89 -83.81
N LYS A 234 -15.29 -30.47 -83.00
CA LYS A 234 -16.71 -30.80 -83.21
C LYS A 234 -17.21 -30.29 -84.57
N GLN A 235 -16.80 -29.08 -84.97
CA GLN A 235 -17.17 -28.51 -86.27
C GLN A 235 -16.45 -29.17 -87.44
N ALA A 236 -15.19 -29.56 -87.28
CA ALA A 236 -14.45 -30.37 -88.24
C ALA A 236 -15.10 -31.76 -88.42
N GLU A 237 -15.53 -32.40 -87.34
CA GLU A 237 -16.23 -33.69 -87.39
C GLU A 237 -17.59 -33.57 -88.07
N LEU A 238 -18.36 -32.52 -87.77
CA LEU A 238 -19.65 -32.26 -88.42
C LEU A 238 -19.48 -32.04 -89.93
N THR A 239 -18.50 -31.22 -90.34
CA THR A 239 -18.22 -30.94 -91.76
C THR A 239 -17.71 -32.18 -92.50
N ARG A 240 -16.89 -33.01 -91.85
CA ARG A 240 -16.40 -34.28 -92.41
C ARG A 240 -17.52 -35.27 -92.78
N LYS A 241 -18.71 -35.18 -92.17
CA LYS A 241 -19.88 -36.00 -92.56
C LYS A 241 -20.39 -35.68 -93.97
N LEU A 242 -20.18 -34.44 -94.43
CA LEU A 242 -20.61 -33.97 -95.75
C LEU A 242 -19.54 -34.15 -96.83
N GLU A 243 -18.31 -34.51 -96.46
CA GLU A 243 -17.22 -34.80 -97.39
C GLU A 243 -17.46 -36.13 -98.13
N THR A 244 -17.04 -36.21 -99.38
CA THR A 244 -17.07 -37.46 -100.15
C THR A 244 -16.04 -38.46 -99.63
N GLU A 245 -16.23 -39.77 -99.87
CA GLU A 245 -15.24 -40.78 -99.46
C GLU A 245 -13.85 -40.54 -100.06
N ARG A 246 -13.79 -39.99 -101.29
CA ARG A 246 -12.53 -39.58 -101.93
C ARG A 246 -11.79 -38.52 -101.11
N GLU A 247 -12.49 -37.52 -100.61
CA GLU A 247 -11.92 -36.43 -99.81
C GLU A 247 -11.58 -36.85 -98.39
N LYS A 248 -12.32 -37.80 -97.81
CA LYS A 248 -11.99 -38.36 -96.49
C LYS A 248 -10.70 -39.17 -96.50
N VAL A 249 -10.38 -39.84 -97.61
CA VAL A 249 -9.18 -40.67 -97.79
C VAL A 249 -7.99 -39.84 -98.28
N LEU A 250 -8.22 -38.91 -99.23
CA LEU A 250 -7.21 -37.98 -99.76
C LEU A 250 -7.71 -36.52 -99.61
N PRO A 251 -7.56 -35.91 -98.41
CA PRO A 251 -8.08 -34.57 -98.14
C PRO A 251 -7.31 -33.43 -98.82
N PHE A 252 -6.09 -33.69 -99.26
CA PHE A 252 -5.21 -32.69 -99.85
C PHE A 252 -4.91 -33.08 -101.29
N TYR A 253 -5.11 -32.16 -102.24
CA TYR A 253 -4.72 -32.37 -103.63
C TYR A 253 -3.32 -31.81 -103.87
N GLU A 254 -2.56 -32.53 -104.69
CA GLU A 254 -1.23 -32.12 -105.13
C GLU A 254 -1.37 -31.16 -106.31
N SER A 255 -0.67 -30.03 -106.22
CA SER A 255 -0.68 -28.99 -107.25
C SER A 255 0.28 -29.29 -108.42
N SER A 256 0.87 -30.48 -108.47
CA SER A 256 1.81 -30.90 -109.52
C SER A 256 1.88 -32.43 -109.65
N VAL A 257 1.96 -32.91 -110.90
CA VAL A 257 1.96 -34.33 -111.31
C VAL A 257 3.26 -35.07 -110.92
N GLU A 258 4.30 -34.37 -110.45
CA GLU A 258 5.60 -34.95 -110.12
C GLU A 258 5.73 -35.52 -108.68
N GLU A 259 4.70 -35.41 -107.84
CA GLU A 259 4.76 -35.85 -106.43
C GLU A 259 3.98 -37.16 -106.13
N GLU A 260 3.37 -37.80 -107.14
CA GLU A 260 2.56 -39.03 -106.95
C GLU A 260 3.35 -40.23 -106.38
N GLU A 261 4.64 -40.38 -106.72
CA GLU A 261 5.46 -41.53 -106.28
C GLU A 261 5.93 -41.44 -104.83
N LYS A 262 5.95 -40.24 -104.22
CA LYS A 262 6.43 -40.04 -102.84
C LYS A 262 5.31 -40.12 -101.80
N ALA A 263 4.06 -39.94 -102.21
CA ALA A 263 2.90 -39.86 -101.33
C ALA A 263 2.54 -41.16 -100.58
N ALA A 264 2.92 -42.34 -101.11
CA ALA A 264 2.66 -43.61 -100.43
C ALA A 264 3.54 -43.83 -99.18
N ALA A 265 4.73 -43.21 -99.13
CA ALA A 265 5.63 -43.29 -97.99
C ALA A 265 5.21 -42.35 -96.84
N ASP A 266 4.69 -41.16 -97.18
CA ASP A 266 4.40 -40.09 -96.21
C ASP A 266 3.07 -40.27 -95.45
N ALA A 267 2.16 -41.11 -95.94
CA ALA A 267 0.92 -41.45 -95.24
C ALA A 267 1.15 -42.20 -93.91
N ALA A 268 2.35 -42.78 -93.72
CA ALA A 268 2.75 -43.47 -92.50
C ALA A 268 3.26 -42.52 -91.39
N ASP A 269 3.94 -41.42 -91.74
CA ASP A 269 4.61 -40.55 -90.77
C ASP A 269 3.69 -39.50 -90.12
N ILE A 270 2.56 -39.17 -90.76
CA ILE A 270 1.58 -38.21 -90.23
C ILE A 270 0.91 -38.71 -88.93
N ARG A 271 0.93 -40.02 -88.65
CA ARG A 271 0.32 -40.58 -87.42
C ARG A 271 1.13 -40.34 -86.14
N LYS A 272 2.33 -39.78 -86.21
CA LYS A 272 3.25 -39.74 -85.05
C LYS A 272 3.57 -38.34 -84.48
N SER A 273 2.98 -37.26 -85.00
CA SER A 273 3.28 -35.92 -84.47
C SER A 273 2.12 -35.33 -83.66
N LEU A 274 2.15 -35.59 -82.35
CA LEU A 274 1.57 -34.65 -81.37
C LEU A 274 2.65 -33.60 -81.09
N GLN A 275 2.77 -32.59 -81.95
CA GLN A 275 3.59 -31.41 -81.70
C GLN A 275 2.75 -30.13 -81.78
N THR A 276 3.08 -29.19 -80.89
CA THR A 276 2.41 -27.90 -80.66
C THR A 276 2.73 -26.82 -81.70
N SER A 277 3.48 -27.14 -82.75
CA SER A 277 3.83 -26.24 -83.86
C SER A 277 3.65 -26.98 -85.18
N ALA A 278 3.06 -26.34 -86.20
CA ALA A 278 3.03 -26.94 -87.52
C ALA A 278 4.45 -26.97 -88.08
N ALA A 279 4.99 -28.17 -88.28
CA ALA A 279 6.26 -28.39 -88.95
C ALA A 279 5.96 -28.70 -90.43
N GLY A 280 6.76 -28.13 -91.33
CA GLY A 280 6.65 -28.37 -92.76
C GLY A 280 7.12 -29.78 -93.08
N LYS A 281 6.94 -30.21 -94.33
CA LYS A 281 7.44 -31.51 -94.82
C LYS A 281 8.95 -31.70 -94.57
N ASP A 282 9.70 -30.60 -94.46
CA ASP A 282 11.16 -30.58 -94.22
C ASP A 282 11.57 -30.52 -92.74
N GLY A 283 10.62 -30.62 -91.81
CA GLY A 283 10.88 -30.51 -90.36
C GLY A 283 11.18 -29.09 -89.87
N GLN A 284 11.13 -28.08 -90.75
CA GLN A 284 11.23 -26.66 -90.39
C GLN A 284 9.90 -26.13 -89.85
N VAL A 285 9.96 -25.11 -89.00
CA VAL A 285 8.76 -24.44 -88.48
C VAL A 285 8.02 -23.78 -89.65
N VAL A 286 6.75 -24.13 -89.85
CA VAL A 286 5.93 -23.47 -90.89
C VAL A 286 5.67 -22.03 -90.46
N GLU A 287 5.79 -21.09 -91.39
CA GLU A 287 5.48 -19.68 -91.14
C GLU A 287 3.98 -19.51 -90.85
N GLU A 288 3.60 -18.55 -90.00
CA GLU A 288 2.20 -18.36 -89.58
C GLU A 288 1.24 -18.15 -90.78
N TRP A 289 1.73 -17.53 -91.87
CA TRP A 289 0.97 -17.30 -93.09
C TRP A 289 0.64 -18.59 -93.86
N ASP A 290 1.45 -19.65 -93.68
CA ASP A 290 1.34 -20.90 -94.42
C ASP A 290 0.58 -22.00 -93.67
N TYR A 291 0.19 -21.78 -92.41
CA TYR A 291 -0.49 -22.76 -91.55
C TYR A 291 -1.77 -23.35 -92.16
N LEU A 292 -2.50 -22.54 -92.93
CA LEU A 292 -3.82 -22.91 -93.47
C LEU A 292 -3.79 -23.26 -94.96
N ASN A 293 -2.62 -23.32 -95.61
CA ASN A 293 -2.52 -23.57 -97.05
C ASN A 293 -3.23 -24.86 -97.48
N ASN A 294 -3.07 -25.95 -96.73
CA ASN A 294 -3.74 -27.22 -97.00
C ASN A 294 -5.26 -27.17 -96.76
N PHE A 295 -5.71 -26.37 -95.78
CA PHE A 295 -7.13 -26.12 -95.57
C PHE A 295 -7.74 -25.35 -96.75
N PHE A 296 -7.07 -24.29 -97.20
CA PHE A 296 -7.52 -23.49 -98.35
C PHE A 296 -7.51 -24.27 -99.65
N LYS A 297 -6.54 -25.16 -99.87
CA LYS A 297 -6.59 -26.14 -100.97
C LYS A 297 -7.90 -26.90 -100.88
N ARG A 298 -8.14 -27.64 -99.79
CA ARG A 298 -9.37 -28.43 -99.64
C ARG A 298 -10.66 -27.60 -99.84
N TYR A 299 -10.70 -26.38 -99.29
CA TYR A 299 -11.81 -25.45 -99.49
C TYR A 299 -12.02 -25.05 -100.96
N ASN A 300 -10.95 -24.68 -101.67
CA ASN A 300 -11.01 -24.26 -103.07
C ASN A 300 -11.47 -25.40 -103.99
N LYS A 301 -11.08 -26.64 -103.69
CA LYS A 301 -11.57 -27.81 -104.44
C LYS A 301 -13.08 -27.97 -104.29
N VAL A 302 -13.59 -27.98 -103.05
CA VAL A 302 -15.04 -28.07 -102.80
C VAL A 302 -15.78 -26.91 -103.47
N LEU A 303 -15.19 -25.70 -103.46
CA LEU A 303 -15.76 -24.55 -104.15
C LEU A 303 -15.86 -24.77 -105.67
N LEU A 304 -14.82 -25.32 -106.30
CA LEU A 304 -14.84 -25.67 -107.72
C LEU A 304 -15.88 -26.76 -108.03
N ASP A 305 -16.01 -27.77 -107.18
CA ASP A 305 -16.99 -28.83 -107.31
C ASP A 305 -18.42 -28.28 -107.18
N VAL A 306 -18.68 -27.37 -106.23
CA VAL A 306 -19.96 -26.66 -106.10
C VAL A 306 -20.26 -25.84 -107.35
N MET A 307 -19.29 -25.08 -107.87
CA MET A 307 -19.47 -24.31 -109.12
C MET A 307 -19.74 -25.21 -110.32
N ALA A 308 -19.14 -26.40 -110.39
CA ALA A 308 -19.41 -27.38 -111.45
C ALA A 308 -20.82 -27.96 -111.34
N ILE A 309 -21.26 -28.32 -110.12
CA ILE A 309 -22.62 -28.80 -109.85
C ILE A 309 -23.66 -27.73 -110.20
N ASP A 310 -23.42 -26.46 -109.83
CA ASP A 310 -24.33 -25.36 -110.14
C ASP A 310 -24.46 -25.14 -111.65
N ARG A 311 -23.36 -25.19 -112.41
CA ARG A 311 -23.40 -25.11 -113.87
C ARG A 311 -24.16 -26.27 -114.50
N GLU A 312 -23.95 -27.50 -114.03
CA GLU A 312 -24.66 -28.66 -114.57
C GLU A 312 -26.15 -28.62 -114.20
N LYS A 313 -26.48 -28.13 -113.00
CA LYS A 313 -27.86 -27.88 -112.59
C LYS A 313 -28.53 -26.81 -113.45
N GLU A 314 -27.83 -25.71 -113.75
CA GLU A 314 -28.32 -24.69 -114.67
C GLU A 314 -28.56 -25.29 -116.05
N ARG A 315 -27.60 -26.05 -116.59
CA ARG A 315 -27.75 -26.74 -117.88
C ARG A 315 -28.95 -27.68 -117.89
N LEU A 316 -29.08 -28.56 -116.90
CA LEU A 316 -30.21 -29.48 -116.77
C LEU A 316 -31.54 -28.74 -116.58
N SER A 317 -31.53 -27.59 -115.92
CA SER A 317 -32.72 -26.73 -115.79
C SER A 317 -33.13 -26.12 -117.13
N HIS A 318 -32.16 -25.69 -117.95
CA HIS A 318 -32.43 -25.22 -119.31
C HIS A 318 -32.94 -26.37 -120.19
N GLU A 319 -32.26 -27.51 -120.20
CA GLU A 319 -32.71 -28.70 -120.95
C GLU A 319 -34.10 -29.16 -120.51
N ASN A 320 -34.42 -29.15 -119.21
CA ASN A 320 -35.76 -29.49 -118.71
C ASN A 320 -36.81 -28.44 -119.12
N SER A 321 -36.45 -27.15 -119.10
CA SER A 321 -37.30 -26.08 -119.64
C SER A 321 -37.58 -26.29 -121.12
N ASP A 322 -36.56 -26.64 -121.91
CA ASP A 322 -36.67 -26.91 -123.34
C ASP A 322 -37.49 -28.17 -123.61
N LEU A 323 -37.27 -29.26 -122.87
CA LEU A 323 -38.07 -30.49 -122.96
C LEU A 323 -39.53 -30.23 -122.57
N ARG A 324 -39.79 -29.42 -121.53
CA ARG A 324 -41.15 -29.00 -121.17
C ARG A 324 -41.77 -28.17 -122.28
N SER A 325 -41.00 -27.31 -122.94
CA SER A 325 -41.45 -26.53 -124.10
C SER A 325 -41.80 -27.43 -125.29
N ILE A 326 -40.93 -28.40 -125.63
CA ILE A 326 -41.16 -29.38 -126.71
C ILE A 326 -42.35 -30.27 -126.38
N LEU A 327 -42.48 -30.74 -125.13
CA LEU A 327 -43.63 -31.54 -124.69
C LEU A 327 -44.92 -30.72 -124.78
N LYS A 328 -44.89 -29.45 -124.37
CA LYS A 328 -46.01 -28.53 -124.55
C LYS A 328 -46.37 -28.42 -126.04
N GLN A 329 -45.40 -28.20 -126.92
CA GLN A 329 -45.60 -28.15 -128.37
C GLN A 329 -46.16 -29.46 -128.95
N TYR A 330 -45.72 -30.62 -128.47
CA TYR A 330 -46.22 -31.93 -128.89
C TYR A 330 -47.66 -32.18 -128.42
N LEU A 331 -47.98 -31.83 -127.17
CA LEU A 331 -49.35 -31.91 -126.64
C LEU A 331 -50.28 -30.95 -127.38
N ASP A 332 -49.83 -29.74 -127.67
CA ASP A 332 -50.50 -28.75 -128.51
C ASP A 332 -50.67 -29.27 -129.96
N GLY A 333 -49.77 -30.13 -130.46
CA GLY A 333 -49.90 -30.80 -131.75
C GLY A 333 -50.96 -31.92 -131.80
N ILE A 334 -51.34 -32.50 -130.66
CA ILE A 334 -52.29 -33.63 -130.56
C ILE A 334 -53.66 -33.17 -130.03
N SER A 335 -53.67 -32.16 -129.15
CA SER A 335 -54.87 -31.62 -128.52
C SER A 335 -55.27 -30.31 -129.20
N VAL A 336 -56.55 -30.15 -129.53
CA VAL A 336 -57.07 -28.89 -130.08
C VAL A 336 -57.36 -27.93 -128.92
N ASN A 337 -56.37 -27.11 -128.54
CA ASN A 337 -56.52 -26.01 -127.58
C ASN A 337 -56.63 -24.64 -128.30
N GLU A 338 -57.18 -23.64 -127.62
CA GLU A 338 -57.36 -22.28 -128.15
C GLU A 338 -56.02 -21.65 -128.62
N ASP A 339 -54.93 -21.90 -127.89
CA ASP A 339 -53.56 -21.49 -128.26
C ASP A 339 -53.06 -22.15 -129.56
N VAL A 340 -53.55 -23.34 -129.90
CA VAL A 340 -53.19 -24.08 -131.11
C VAL A 340 -53.90 -23.52 -132.33
N ILE A 341 -55.12 -23.03 -132.17
CA ILE A 341 -55.91 -22.42 -133.26
C ILE A 341 -55.35 -21.04 -133.63
N ASN A 342 -54.84 -20.29 -132.65
CA ASN A 342 -54.33 -18.93 -132.84
C ASN A 342 -52.88 -18.86 -133.38
N ASN A 343 -52.12 -19.96 -133.27
CA ASN A 343 -50.75 -20.06 -133.78
C ASN A 343 -50.68 -20.87 -135.10
N PRO A 344 -49.62 -20.72 -135.92
CA PRO A 344 -49.49 -21.44 -137.19
C PRO A 344 -49.55 -22.95 -136.97
N ASN A 345 -50.62 -23.58 -137.44
CA ASN A 345 -50.94 -24.98 -137.18
C ASN A 345 -51.23 -25.75 -138.48
N PRO A 346 -51.00 -27.07 -138.51
CA PRO A 346 -51.33 -27.89 -139.68
C PRO A 346 -52.84 -28.18 -139.82
N LEU A 347 -53.65 -27.78 -138.83
CA LEU A 347 -55.11 -28.05 -138.78
C LEU A 347 -55.95 -27.06 -139.62
N LEU A 348 -55.43 -25.87 -139.91
CA LEU A 348 -56.13 -24.81 -140.67
C LEU A 348 -55.25 -24.31 -141.83
N VAL A 349 -55.38 -24.94 -142.99
CA VAL A 349 -54.65 -24.55 -144.21
C VAL A 349 -55.40 -23.41 -144.91
N VAL A 350 -54.91 -22.18 -144.74
CA VAL A 350 -55.45 -20.99 -145.42
C VAL A 350 -54.55 -20.67 -146.63
N ASN A 351 -55.15 -20.48 -147.81
CA ASN A 351 -54.48 -20.07 -149.06
C ASN A 351 -53.47 -21.07 -149.67
N HIS A 352 -53.82 -22.36 -149.76
CA HIS A 352 -53.06 -23.38 -150.53
C HIS A 352 -51.56 -23.51 -150.17
N LYS A 353 -51.16 -22.97 -149.01
CA LYS A 353 -49.83 -23.07 -148.43
C LYS A 353 -50.00 -23.75 -147.09
N THR A 354 -49.63 -25.02 -147.00
CA THR A 354 -49.37 -25.63 -145.70
C THR A 354 -48.18 -24.88 -145.10
N ASN A 355 -48.41 -24.02 -144.10
CA ASN A 355 -47.37 -23.33 -143.33
C ASN A 355 -46.68 -24.30 -142.35
N ILE A 356 -46.38 -25.51 -142.82
CA ILE A 356 -45.51 -26.44 -142.14
C ILE A 356 -44.10 -25.97 -142.49
N VAL A 357 -43.44 -25.32 -141.53
CA VAL A 357 -41.98 -25.27 -141.53
C VAL A 357 -41.53 -26.69 -141.25
N MET A 358 -41.41 -27.49 -142.31
CA MET A 358 -40.76 -28.79 -142.24
C MET A 358 -39.36 -28.52 -141.71
N PRO A 359 -38.89 -29.18 -140.64
CA PRO A 359 -37.49 -29.15 -140.31
C PRO A 359 -36.77 -29.67 -141.55
N MET A 360 -35.96 -28.81 -142.18
CA MET A 360 -35.10 -29.19 -143.28
C MET A 360 -34.32 -30.41 -142.82
N GLY A 361 -34.65 -31.58 -143.38
CA GLY A 361 -33.90 -32.80 -143.17
C GLY A 361 -32.44 -32.53 -143.50
N ASN A 362 -31.55 -32.90 -142.57
CA ASN A 362 -30.12 -33.09 -142.72
C ASN A 362 -29.52 -32.54 -144.03
N ARG A 363 -29.12 -31.27 -144.02
CA ARG A 363 -27.90 -30.88 -144.73
C ARG A 363 -26.73 -31.20 -143.81
N PRO A 364 -25.88 -32.20 -144.11
CA PRO A 364 -24.62 -32.32 -143.40
C PRO A 364 -23.77 -31.08 -143.75
N PRO A 365 -23.37 -30.24 -142.79
CA PRO A 365 -22.23 -29.36 -143.02
C PRO A 365 -20.97 -30.23 -143.15
N ALA A 366 -20.14 -29.85 -144.10
CA ALA A 366 -18.97 -30.57 -144.59
C ALA A 366 -18.04 -31.10 -143.48
N THR A 367 -17.49 -32.29 -143.72
CA THR A 367 -16.25 -32.74 -143.09
C THR A 367 -15.12 -31.78 -143.47
N HIS A 368 -14.87 -30.77 -142.63
CA HIS A 368 -13.58 -30.11 -142.60
C HIS A 368 -12.67 -30.87 -141.64
N THR A 369 -11.71 -31.58 -142.20
CA THR A 369 -10.54 -32.07 -141.48
C THR A 369 -9.82 -30.87 -140.87
N ILE A 370 -9.65 -30.92 -139.55
CA ILE A 370 -8.92 -29.98 -138.73
C ILE A 370 -7.45 -29.99 -139.11
N VAL A 371 -6.83 -28.82 -139.24
CA VAL A 371 -5.41 -28.64 -138.95
C VAL A 371 -5.32 -27.60 -137.85
N GLU A 372 -4.87 -28.03 -136.68
CA GLU A 372 -4.57 -27.20 -135.53
C GLU A 372 -3.51 -26.17 -135.90
N GLY A 373 -3.89 -24.89 -135.90
CA GLY A 373 -2.97 -23.77 -135.86
C GLY A 373 -2.83 -23.31 -134.41
N ALA A 374 -1.66 -23.52 -133.83
CA ALA A 374 -1.27 -23.14 -132.48
C ALA A 374 -1.77 -21.73 -132.10
N HIS A 375 -2.74 -21.67 -131.18
CA HIS A 375 -3.07 -20.44 -130.50
C HIS A 375 -2.05 -20.22 -129.38
N SER A 376 -1.11 -19.33 -129.65
CA SER A 376 -0.32 -18.66 -128.64
C SER A 376 -1.27 -17.93 -127.68
N VAL A 377 -1.18 -18.27 -126.40
CA VAL A 377 -1.87 -17.57 -125.32
C VAL A 377 -1.22 -16.18 -125.20
N MET A 378 -1.90 -15.15 -125.72
CA MET A 378 -1.60 -13.78 -125.31
C MET A 378 -1.96 -13.63 -123.83
N ILE A 379 -0.93 -13.41 -123.03
CA ILE A 379 -1.00 -12.90 -121.67
C ILE A 379 -1.50 -11.45 -121.76
N PRO A 380 -2.67 -11.09 -121.19
CA PRO A 380 -2.96 -9.69 -120.90
C PRO A 380 -2.13 -9.31 -119.67
N GLN A 381 -1.12 -8.47 -119.89
CA GLN A 381 -0.38 -7.81 -118.83
C GLN A 381 -1.33 -7.08 -117.88
N LEU A 382 -1.10 -7.32 -116.60
CA LEU A 382 -1.61 -6.58 -115.45
C LEU A 382 -1.46 -5.07 -115.66
N ALA A 383 -2.59 -4.38 -115.83
CA ALA A 383 -2.69 -2.95 -115.58
C ALA A 383 -3.36 -2.76 -114.20
N HIS A 384 -2.56 -2.60 -113.15
CA HIS A 384 -3.00 -1.94 -111.93
C HIS A 384 -1.97 -0.88 -111.54
N GLY A 385 -2.41 0.36 -111.71
CA GLY A 385 -1.67 1.55 -111.33
C GLY A 385 -1.49 1.60 -109.83
N MET A 386 -0.26 1.90 -109.44
CA MET A 386 0.11 2.42 -108.14
C MET A 386 -0.47 3.82 -107.98
N GLN A 387 -1.36 4.02 -107.00
CA GLN A 387 -1.59 5.32 -106.37
C GLN A 387 -1.80 5.14 -104.86
N GLY A 388 -0.84 5.69 -104.10
CA GLY A 388 -1.08 6.47 -102.89
C GLY A 388 -1.46 5.74 -101.60
N ALA A 389 -0.52 5.69 -100.65
CA ALA A 389 -0.57 6.52 -99.43
C ALA A 389 0.51 6.05 -98.45
N SER A 390 1.69 6.67 -98.51
CA SER A 390 2.61 6.69 -97.37
C SER A 390 2.15 7.75 -96.37
N ILE A 391 2.15 7.31 -95.12
CA ILE A 391 2.16 8.10 -93.88
C ILE A 391 3.35 9.07 -93.88
#